data_AF-A0A356TAP3-F1
#
_entry.id   AF-A0A356TAP3-F1
#
_cell.length_a   1.000
_cell.length_b   1.000
_cell.length_c   1.000
_cell.angle_alpha   90.00
_cell.angle_beta   90.00
_cell.angle_gamma   90.00
#
_symmetry.space_group_name_H-M   'P 1'
#
loop_
_entity.id
_entity.type
_entity.pdbx_description
1 polymer ?
#
loop_
_entity_poly.entity_id
_entity_poly.type
_entity_poly.pdbx_seq_one_letter_code
_entity_poly.pdbx_strand_id
1 'polypeptide(L)'
;MTDPLTQIRRAYRYIAAYERRVLDAIDVLDEAVRELGFERNRPYRWMPLYSAFPSRSYAPESWVWDGLPNYAMRYQWREGEPNTPGSRWVLADHVADTSFESRRTTESGEPSPLDDLAPAESSRSVLRWHMIRFEGSIPDKVYNASWDKLMETQLGSPASERRLDTPTPEPRTTRVPPLVHTLHCVDIAALTQPESLRELFVDPLVELLRRG
;
A
#
# COMPACT_ATOMS: atom_id res chain seq x y z
N MET A 1 11.66 -25.06 28.41
CA MET A 1 10.54 -24.38 27.71
C MET A 1 10.65 -22.90 27.98
N THR A 2 10.67 -22.08 26.92
CA THR A 2 10.68 -20.62 27.05
C THR A 2 9.31 -20.15 27.55
N ASP A 3 9.27 -19.23 28.51
CA ASP A 3 8.03 -18.62 29.02
C ASP A 3 7.23 -17.95 27.87
N PRO A 4 5.91 -18.22 27.73
CA PRO A 4 5.08 -17.61 26.69
C PRO A 4 5.15 -16.08 26.64
N LEU A 5 5.22 -15.41 27.80
CA LEU A 5 5.32 -13.94 27.84
C LEU A 5 6.67 -13.47 27.29
N THR A 6 7.74 -14.24 27.50
CA THR A 6 9.05 -13.98 26.91
C THR A 6 9.04 -14.11 25.38
N GLN A 7 8.29 -15.08 24.83
CA GLN A 7 8.09 -15.21 23.38
C GLN A 7 7.31 -14.03 22.81
N ILE A 8 6.22 -13.61 23.47
CA ILE A 8 5.42 -12.44 23.09
C ILE A 8 6.28 -11.17 23.06
N ARG A 9 7.07 -10.91 24.12
CA ARG A 9 7.98 -9.75 24.16
C ARG A 9 9.02 -9.79 23.03
N ARG A 10 9.49 -10.98 22.65
CA ARG A 10 10.40 -11.13 21.50
C ARG A 10 9.69 -10.81 20.19
N ALA A 11 8.46 -11.30 19.99
CA ALA A 11 7.66 -10.98 18.82
C ALA A 11 7.43 -9.47 18.68
N TYR A 12 7.08 -8.76 19.76
CA TYR A 12 6.95 -7.29 19.73
C TYR A 12 8.22 -6.57 19.29
N ARG A 13 9.40 -7.04 19.69
CA ARG A 13 10.67 -6.45 19.24
C ARG A 13 10.93 -6.68 17.76
N TYR A 14 10.56 -7.85 17.23
CA TYR A 14 10.66 -8.11 15.79
C TYR A 14 9.68 -7.25 14.99
N ILE A 15 8.45 -7.09 15.49
CA ILE A 15 7.46 -6.18 14.89
C ILE A 15 8.02 -4.75 14.86
N ALA A 16 8.53 -4.24 15.98
CA ALA A 16 9.09 -2.89 16.03
C ALA A 16 10.29 -2.70 15.08
N ALA A 17 11.19 -3.68 14.99
CA ALA A 17 12.32 -3.63 14.06
C ALA A 17 11.87 -3.67 12.60
N TYR A 18 10.87 -4.50 12.30
CA TYR A 18 10.24 -4.57 10.98
C TYR A 18 9.58 -3.24 10.59
N GLU A 19 8.81 -2.64 11.49
CA GLU A 19 8.15 -1.36 11.24
C GLU A 19 9.15 -0.24 10.97
N ARG A 20 10.26 -0.19 11.72
CA ARG A 20 11.32 0.79 11.44
C ARG A 20 11.86 0.64 10.02
N ARG A 21 12.11 -0.59 9.57
CA ARG A 21 12.57 -0.87 8.21
C ARG A 21 11.57 -0.44 7.14
N VAL A 22 10.27 -0.62 7.39
CA VAL A 22 9.21 -0.12 6.49
C VAL A 22 9.24 1.41 6.44
N LEU A 23 9.33 2.09 7.60
CA LEU A 23 9.39 3.55 7.66
C LEU A 23 10.64 4.10 6.99
N ASP A 24 11.82 3.47 7.18
CA ASP A 24 13.05 3.82 6.46
C ASP A 24 12.84 3.73 4.94
N ALA A 25 12.16 2.68 4.49
CA ALA A 25 11.89 2.52 3.06
C ALA A 25 10.97 3.60 2.50
N ILE A 26 9.94 3.98 3.26
CA ILE A 26 9.04 5.07 2.90
C ILE A 26 9.74 6.43 2.95
N ASP A 27 10.69 6.64 3.86
CA ASP A 27 11.47 7.89 3.95
C ASP A 27 12.37 8.05 2.71
N VAL A 28 13.02 6.98 2.24
CA VAL A 28 13.81 6.99 0.99
C VAL A 28 12.92 7.30 -0.22
N LEU A 29 11.72 6.72 -0.27
CA LEU A 29 10.75 7.03 -1.32
C LEU A 29 10.27 8.49 -1.25
N ASP A 30 9.96 9.00 -0.05
CA ASP A 30 9.52 10.39 0.19
C ASP A 30 10.55 11.38 -0.34
N GLU A 31 11.83 11.18 -0.01
CA GLU A 31 12.94 12.00 -0.51
C GLU A 31 12.96 12.00 -2.04
N ALA A 32 12.97 10.82 -2.66
CA ALA A 32 13.08 10.69 -4.11
C ALA A 32 11.92 11.34 -4.89
N VAL A 33 10.67 11.18 -4.44
CA VAL A 33 9.52 11.80 -5.13
C VAL A 33 9.43 13.31 -4.89
N ARG A 34 9.87 13.79 -3.72
CA ARG A 34 9.89 15.23 -3.41
C ARG A 34 10.93 15.99 -4.21
N GLU A 35 12.07 15.37 -4.51
CA GLU A 35 13.05 15.92 -5.46
C GLU A 35 12.45 16.16 -6.86
N LEU A 36 11.39 15.42 -7.21
CA LEU A 36 10.66 15.57 -8.47
C LEU A 36 9.44 16.51 -8.37
N GLY A 37 9.28 17.23 -7.26
CA GLY A 37 8.21 18.22 -7.07
C GLY A 37 6.90 17.65 -6.51
N PHE A 38 6.86 16.38 -6.12
CA PHE A 38 5.69 15.82 -5.46
C PHE A 38 5.58 16.31 -4.01
N GLU A 39 4.36 16.60 -3.57
CA GLU A 39 4.04 16.96 -2.20
C GLU A 39 3.33 15.80 -1.49
N ARG A 40 3.73 15.52 -0.24
CA ARG A 40 3.02 14.56 0.59
C ARG A 40 1.62 15.07 0.91
N ASN A 41 0.61 14.27 0.59
CA ASN A 41 -0.78 14.67 0.75
C ASN A 41 -1.09 14.94 2.25
N ARG A 42 -1.63 16.12 2.57
CA ARG A 42 -2.03 16.53 3.94
C ARG A 42 -3.55 16.63 4.00
N PRO A 43 -4.21 16.31 5.14
CA PRO A 43 -3.63 16.09 6.47
C PRO A 43 -3.11 14.66 6.72
N TYR A 44 -3.49 13.68 5.89
CA TYR A 44 -3.19 12.27 6.14
C TYR A 44 -1.83 11.87 5.54
N ARG A 45 -0.75 12.05 6.32
CA ARG A 45 0.61 11.63 5.94
C ARG A 45 0.74 10.12 5.70
N TRP A 46 -0.18 9.36 6.29
CA TRP A 46 -0.39 7.94 6.15
C TRP A 46 -1.85 7.66 6.53
N MET A 47 -2.39 6.55 6.02
CA MET A 47 -3.69 6.05 6.45
C MET A 47 -3.69 4.52 6.44
N PRO A 48 -4.51 3.87 7.29
CA PRO A 48 -4.77 2.45 7.14
C PRO A 48 -5.22 2.18 5.70
N LEU A 49 -4.55 1.24 5.05
CA LEU A 49 -4.87 0.88 3.66
C LEU A 49 -6.31 0.37 3.55
N TYR A 50 -6.78 -0.29 4.60
CA TYR A 50 -8.12 -0.83 4.67
C TYR A 50 -8.89 -0.11 5.78
N SER A 51 -9.70 0.85 5.38
CA SER A 51 -10.52 1.67 6.29
C SER A 51 -12.02 1.46 6.11
N ALA A 52 -12.43 0.61 5.17
CA ALA A 52 -13.82 0.42 4.81
C ALA A 52 -14.24 -1.04 4.96
N PHE A 53 -14.23 -1.59 6.19
CA PHE A 53 -15.11 -2.69 6.62
C PHE A 53 -14.78 -3.17 8.05
N PRO A 54 -15.71 -3.03 9.01
CA PRO A 54 -16.31 -1.76 9.39
C PRO A 54 -15.24 -0.86 10.04
N SER A 55 -15.09 0.39 9.57
CA SER A 55 -14.30 1.40 10.32
C SER A 55 -15.01 1.66 11.65
N ARG A 56 -14.46 1.10 12.72
CA ARG A 56 -14.92 1.33 14.09
C ARG A 56 -13.70 1.69 14.92
N SER A 57 -13.25 2.92 14.76
CA SER A 57 -12.26 3.52 15.66
C SER A 57 -12.68 3.25 17.11
N TYR A 58 -11.90 2.45 17.84
CA TYR A 58 -12.06 2.20 19.29
C TYR A 58 -13.39 1.57 19.73
N ALA A 59 -13.89 0.53 19.04
CA ALA A 59 -15.02 -0.26 19.51
C ALA A 59 -14.56 -1.71 19.84
N PRO A 60 -15.07 -2.35 20.91
CA PRO A 60 -14.78 -3.76 21.23
C PRO A 60 -15.11 -4.76 20.12
N GLU A 61 -15.90 -4.35 19.12
CA GLU A 61 -16.38 -5.14 17.99
C GLU A 61 -15.55 -4.93 16.72
N SER A 62 -14.45 -4.17 16.79
CA SER A 62 -13.49 -4.01 15.70
C SER A 62 -12.60 -5.24 15.57
N TRP A 63 -12.02 -5.46 14.38
CA TRP A 63 -11.06 -6.54 14.22
C TRP A 63 -9.83 -6.24 15.06
N VAL A 64 -9.33 -7.25 15.78
CA VAL A 64 -8.06 -7.17 16.52
C VAL A 64 -6.92 -6.75 15.58
N TRP A 65 -7.00 -7.19 14.31
CA TRP A 65 -6.06 -6.83 13.25
C TRP A 65 -5.99 -5.33 12.94
N ASP A 66 -7.09 -4.59 13.08
CA ASP A 66 -7.08 -3.14 12.86
C ASP A 66 -6.28 -2.40 13.95
N GLY A 67 -6.07 -3.04 15.11
CA GLY A 67 -5.22 -2.56 16.18
C GLY A 67 -3.74 -2.90 16.01
N LEU A 68 -3.35 -3.71 15.02
CA LEU A 68 -1.95 -4.02 14.77
C LEU A 68 -1.25 -2.83 14.11
N PRO A 69 -0.20 -2.27 14.73
CA PRO A 69 0.50 -1.13 14.17
C PRO A 69 1.10 -1.48 12.81
N ASN A 70 0.91 -0.58 11.85
CA ASN A 70 1.48 -0.68 10.51
C ASN A 70 1.25 -2.03 9.80
N TYR A 71 0.18 -2.77 10.11
CA TYR A 71 -0.07 -4.05 9.45
C TYR A 71 -0.33 -3.85 7.93
N ALA A 72 -1.05 -2.79 7.58
CA ALA A 72 -1.25 -2.39 6.19
C ALA A 72 -1.54 -0.89 6.07
N MET A 73 -0.67 -0.18 5.36
CA MET A 73 -0.60 1.27 5.38
C MET A 73 -0.45 1.84 3.99
N ARG A 74 -1.12 2.96 3.71
CA ARG A 74 -0.99 3.73 2.47
C ARG A 74 -0.37 5.09 2.76
N TYR A 75 0.64 5.42 1.97
CA TYR A 75 1.31 6.71 1.91
C TYR A 75 1.02 7.35 0.56
N GLN A 76 0.86 8.67 0.51
CA GLN A 76 0.36 9.33 -0.69
C GLN A 76 1.07 10.65 -0.96
N TRP A 77 1.44 10.84 -2.22
CA TRP A 77 2.00 12.07 -2.75
C TRP A 77 1.24 12.50 -3.99
N ARG A 78 1.24 13.79 -4.25
CA ARG A 78 0.60 14.38 -5.42
C ARG A 78 1.49 15.43 -6.06
N GLU A 79 1.27 15.66 -7.34
CA GLU A 79 1.80 16.79 -8.07
C GLU A 79 0.68 17.36 -8.95
N GLY A 80 0.58 18.69 -8.98
CA GLY A 80 -0.50 19.41 -9.64
C GLY A 80 -1.78 19.53 -8.80
N GLU A 81 -2.79 20.16 -9.39
CA GLU A 81 -4.09 20.35 -8.76
C GLU A 81 -4.89 19.03 -8.80
N PRO A 82 -5.55 18.60 -7.71
CA PRO A 82 -6.35 17.38 -7.72
C PRO A 82 -7.40 17.37 -8.83
N ASN A 83 -7.65 16.19 -9.40
CA ASN A 83 -8.71 15.94 -10.38
C ASN A 83 -8.57 16.72 -11.70
N THR A 84 -7.48 17.46 -11.91
CA THR A 84 -7.24 18.17 -13.17
C THR A 84 -6.40 17.32 -14.13
N PRO A 85 -6.53 17.55 -15.45
CA PRO A 85 -5.60 17.00 -16.42
C PRO A 85 -4.15 17.34 -16.06
N GLY A 86 -3.25 16.38 -16.23
CA GLY A 86 -1.84 16.49 -15.88
C GLY A 86 -1.51 16.21 -14.41
N SER A 87 -2.51 16.11 -13.53
CA SER A 87 -2.22 15.78 -12.13
C SER A 87 -1.73 14.34 -11.99
N ARG A 88 -0.76 14.16 -11.10
CA ARG A 88 -0.08 12.89 -10.84
C ARG A 88 -0.16 12.54 -9.37
N TRP A 89 -0.39 11.27 -9.09
CA TRP A 89 -0.45 10.73 -7.75
C TRP A 89 0.48 9.53 -7.63
N VAL A 90 1.18 9.45 -6.51
CA VAL A 90 1.93 8.26 -6.10
C VAL A 90 1.31 7.77 -4.81
N LEU A 91 0.87 6.52 -4.79
CA LEU A 91 0.40 5.82 -3.60
C LEU A 91 1.40 4.72 -3.31
N ALA A 92 2.00 4.68 -2.12
CA ALA A 92 2.80 3.56 -1.67
C ALA A 92 2.06 2.80 -0.59
N ASP A 93 1.84 1.52 -0.85
CA ASP A 93 1.18 0.60 0.06
C ASP A 93 2.22 -0.33 0.66
N HIS A 94 2.14 -0.48 1.97
CA HIS A 94 2.79 -1.51 2.74
C HIS A 94 1.75 -2.53 3.19
N VAL A 95 2.05 -3.81 3.06
CA VAL A 95 1.23 -4.91 3.56
C VAL A 95 2.15 -5.91 4.25
N ALA A 96 1.94 -6.13 5.55
CA ALA A 96 2.79 -7.01 6.34
C ALA A 96 2.57 -8.50 6.01
N ASP A 97 1.34 -8.86 5.67
CA ASP A 97 0.97 -10.23 5.34
C ASP A 97 -0.12 -10.22 4.25
N THR A 98 0.22 -10.72 3.06
CA THR A 98 -0.68 -10.78 1.91
C THR A 98 -1.86 -11.75 2.09
N SER A 99 -1.80 -12.71 3.03
CA SER A 99 -2.91 -13.63 3.27
C SER A 99 -4.17 -12.92 3.76
N PHE A 100 -4.02 -11.73 4.33
CA PHE A 100 -5.16 -10.88 4.67
C PHE A 100 -5.86 -10.32 3.45
N GLU A 101 -5.13 -10.03 2.37
CA GLU A 101 -5.72 -9.42 1.18
C GLU A 101 -6.68 -10.37 0.47
N SER A 102 -6.41 -11.68 0.49
CA SER A 102 -7.26 -12.71 -0.13
C SER A 102 -8.55 -12.99 0.67
N ARG A 103 -8.56 -12.65 1.97
CA ARG A 103 -9.69 -12.87 2.88
C ARG A 103 -10.56 -11.63 3.10
N ARG A 104 -10.27 -10.50 2.43
CA ARG A 104 -11.07 -9.28 2.54
C ARG A 104 -12.12 -9.19 1.43
N THR A 105 -13.24 -9.90 1.58
CA THR A 105 -14.46 -9.62 0.80
C THR A 105 -15.46 -8.83 1.66
N THR A 106 -16.43 -8.16 1.03
CA THR A 106 -17.52 -7.44 1.72
C THR A 106 -18.43 -8.34 2.57
N GLU A 107 -18.21 -9.65 2.57
CA GLU A 107 -18.98 -10.64 3.32
C GLU A 107 -18.14 -11.32 4.42
N SER A 108 -16.84 -11.03 4.50
CA SER A 108 -15.93 -11.72 5.42
C SER A 108 -16.02 -11.14 6.83
N GLY A 109 -16.20 -12.01 7.83
CA GLY A 109 -15.89 -11.69 9.23
C GLY A 109 -14.38 -11.61 9.45
N GLU A 110 -13.95 -11.24 10.66
CA GLU A 110 -12.53 -11.25 11.02
C GLU A 110 -11.95 -12.64 10.81
N PRO A 111 -10.85 -12.80 10.04
CA PRO A 111 -10.24 -14.10 9.90
C PRO A 111 -9.64 -14.53 11.24
N SER A 112 -9.95 -15.76 11.68
CA SER A 112 -9.24 -16.42 12.78
C SER A 112 -7.74 -16.44 12.44
N PRO A 113 -6.88 -15.86 13.29
CA PRO A 113 -5.42 -15.88 13.09
C PRO A 113 -4.83 -17.27 12.91
N LEU A 114 -5.48 -18.30 13.45
CA LEU A 114 -4.97 -19.67 13.50
C LEU A 114 -5.58 -20.59 12.46
N ASP A 115 -6.80 -20.29 11.99
CA ASP A 115 -7.59 -21.24 11.21
C ASP A 115 -7.93 -20.75 9.80
N ASP A 116 -8.01 -19.44 9.60
CA ASP A 116 -8.55 -18.87 8.36
C ASP A 116 -7.47 -18.30 7.43
N LEU A 117 -6.26 -18.08 7.94
CA LEU A 117 -5.15 -17.52 7.16
C LEU A 117 -4.35 -18.61 6.46
N ALA A 118 -3.80 -18.25 5.30
CA ALA A 118 -2.85 -19.11 4.62
C ALA A 118 -1.62 -19.34 5.54
N PRO A 119 -0.91 -20.48 5.41
CA PRO A 119 0.32 -20.70 6.16
C PRO A 119 1.31 -19.54 5.96
N ALA A 120 1.99 -19.13 7.03
CA ALA A 120 2.91 -18.00 7.01
C ALA A 120 4.02 -18.15 5.94
N GLU A 121 4.41 -19.38 5.62
CA GLU A 121 5.40 -19.72 4.58
C GLU A 121 4.91 -19.42 3.16
N SER A 122 3.59 -19.31 2.97
CA SER A 122 2.95 -18.95 1.69
C SER A 122 2.57 -17.47 1.60
N SER A 123 2.62 -16.76 2.72
CA SER A 123 2.37 -15.32 2.83
C SER A 123 3.62 -14.50 2.51
N ARG A 124 3.41 -13.24 2.13
CA ARG A 124 4.49 -12.29 1.87
C ARG A 124 4.26 -10.98 2.61
N SER A 125 5.37 -10.30 2.91
CA SER A 125 5.36 -8.87 3.22
C SER A 125 5.72 -8.11 1.95
N VAL A 126 4.86 -7.19 1.51
CA VAL A 126 5.07 -6.47 0.25
C VAL A 126 5.11 -4.96 0.44
N LEU A 127 5.91 -4.33 -0.41
CA LEU A 127 5.79 -2.91 -0.74
C LEU A 127 5.34 -2.82 -2.18
N ARG A 128 4.33 -1.99 -2.43
CA ARG A 128 3.88 -1.68 -3.79
C ARG A 128 3.66 -0.21 -3.92
N TRP A 129 3.84 0.32 -5.13
CA TRP A 129 3.38 1.66 -5.45
C TRP A 129 2.43 1.65 -6.63
N HIS A 130 1.57 2.67 -6.64
CA HIS A 130 0.66 3.00 -7.72
C HIS A 130 0.97 4.43 -8.16
N MET A 131 1.33 4.60 -9.43
CA MET A 131 1.39 5.90 -10.09
C MET A 131 0.10 6.08 -10.87
N ILE A 132 -0.62 7.16 -10.62
CA ILE A 132 -1.86 7.51 -11.31
C ILE A 132 -1.67 8.86 -11.97
N ARG A 133 -1.88 8.94 -13.28
CA ARG A 133 -1.86 10.19 -14.04
C ARG A 133 -3.23 10.44 -14.65
N PHE A 134 -3.75 11.65 -14.47
CA PHE A 134 -5.00 12.07 -15.11
C PHE A 134 -4.70 12.72 -16.46
N GLU A 135 -5.23 12.14 -17.53
CA GLU A 135 -5.21 12.67 -18.89
C GLU A 135 -6.46 13.51 -19.20
N GLY A 136 -7.49 13.43 -18.35
CA GLY A 136 -8.69 14.26 -18.39
C GLY A 136 -9.20 14.58 -16.99
N SER A 137 -10.20 15.45 -16.89
CA SER A 137 -10.79 15.81 -15.60
C SER A 137 -11.58 14.66 -15.00
N ILE A 138 -11.45 14.45 -13.69
CA ILE A 138 -12.26 13.48 -12.93
C ILE A 138 -13.29 14.24 -12.09
N PRO A 139 -14.56 13.81 -12.01
CA PRO A 139 -15.53 14.48 -11.15
C PRO A 139 -15.09 14.49 -9.68
N ASP A 140 -15.13 15.64 -9.02
CA ASP A 140 -14.64 15.84 -7.64
C ASP A 140 -15.20 14.86 -6.60
N LYS A 141 -16.38 14.29 -6.86
CA LYS A 141 -17.04 13.34 -5.97
C LYS A 141 -16.34 11.99 -5.89
N VAL A 142 -15.46 11.64 -6.83
CA VAL A 142 -14.87 10.29 -6.89
C VAL A 142 -13.65 10.16 -5.96
N TYR A 143 -12.83 11.21 -5.80
CA TYR A 143 -11.66 11.20 -4.92
C TYR A 143 -12.03 11.01 -3.44
N ASN A 144 -13.15 11.61 -3.00
CA ASN A 144 -13.66 11.43 -1.63
C ASN A 144 -14.14 10.00 -1.33
N ALA A 145 -14.19 9.11 -2.33
CA ALA A 145 -14.87 7.82 -2.25
C ALA A 145 -13.94 6.60 -2.11
N SER A 146 -12.63 6.80 -1.88
CA SER A 146 -11.54 5.80 -1.88
C SER A 146 -10.88 5.59 -3.26
N TRP A 147 -9.55 5.59 -3.30
CA TRP A 147 -8.74 5.25 -4.48
C TRP A 147 -9.15 3.91 -5.08
N ASP A 148 -9.46 2.94 -4.24
CA ASP A 148 -9.84 1.60 -4.68
C ASP A 148 -11.14 1.66 -5.47
N LYS A 149 -12.13 2.43 -4.99
CA LYS A 149 -13.40 2.66 -5.68
C LYS A 149 -13.24 3.46 -6.97
N LEU A 150 -12.36 4.47 -6.98
CA LEU A 150 -12.01 5.19 -8.21
C LEU A 150 -11.43 4.22 -9.24
N MET A 151 -10.42 3.44 -8.86
CA MET A 151 -9.80 2.46 -9.75
C MET A 151 -10.85 1.44 -10.21
N GLU A 152 -11.72 0.93 -9.35
CA GLU A 152 -12.78 -0.01 -9.71
C GLU A 152 -13.73 0.56 -10.76
N THR A 153 -14.19 1.78 -10.53
CA THR A 153 -15.14 2.46 -11.41
C THR A 153 -14.53 2.71 -12.78
N GLN A 154 -13.26 3.15 -12.83
CA GLN A 154 -12.63 3.60 -14.06
C GLN A 154 -11.99 2.46 -14.86
N LEU A 155 -11.41 1.47 -14.19
CA LEU A 155 -10.70 0.36 -14.83
C LEU A 155 -11.57 -0.88 -15.02
N GLY A 156 -12.78 -0.91 -14.45
CA GLY A 156 -13.78 -1.96 -14.70
C GLY A 156 -13.48 -3.32 -14.07
N SER A 157 -12.49 -3.42 -13.19
CA SER A 157 -12.23 -4.63 -12.38
C SER A 157 -12.17 -4.32 -10.87
N PRO A 158 -12.45 -5.28 -9.99
CA PRO A 158 -12.30 -5.13 -8.54
C PRO A 158 -10.89 -4.65 -8.13
N ALA A 159 -10.78 -3.87 -7.06
CA ALA A 159 -9.48 -3.44 -6.55
C ALA A 159 -8.63 -4.63 -6.08
N SER A 160 -9.27 -5.67 -5.53
CA SER A 160 -8.62 -6.92 -5.13
C SER A 160 -7.88 -7.61 -6.28
N GLU A 161 -8.41 -7.56 -7.51
CA GLU A 161 -7.77 -8.16 -8.69
C GLU A 161 -6.57 -7.35 -9.20
N ARG A 162 -6.45 -6.08 -8.81
CA ARG A 162 -5.34 -5.18 -9.18
C ARG A 162 -4.28 -5.02 -8.09
N ARG A 163 -4.57 -5.50 -6.89
CA ARG A 163 -3.60 -5.57 -5.80
C ARG A 163 -2.65 -6.71 -6.10
N LEU A 164 -1.41 -6.36 -6.37
CA LEU A 164 -0.35 -7.35 -6.49
C LEU A 164 0.02 -7.84 -5.09
N ASP A 165 -0.33 -9.08 -4.82
CA ASP A 165 0.18 -9.91 -3.73
C ASP A 165 1.51 -10.62 -4.11
N THR A 166 1.89 -10.47 -5.38
CA THR A 166 3.06 -11.09 -6.00
C THR A 166 3.99 -10.01 -6.55
N PRO A 167 5.30 -10.12 -6.27
CA PRO A 167 6.28 -9.20 -6.83
C PRO A 167 6.23 -9.17 -8.35
N THR A 168 6.45 -8.00 -8.93
CA THR A 168 6.59 -7.83 -10.37
C THR A 168 8.03 -7.62 -10.75
N PRO A 169 8.51 -8.24 -11.85
CA PRO A 169 9.84 -7.96 -12.36
C PRO A 169 9.94 -6.52 -12.91
N GLU A 170 8.85 -5.98 -13.45
CA GLU A 170 8.78 -4.64 -14.04
C GLU A 170 7.42 -3.98 -13.77
N PRO A 171 7.34 -2.64 -13.76
CA PRO A 171 6.09 -1.92 -13.62
C PRO A 171 5.05 -2.26 -14.70
N ARG A 172 3.80 -2.49 -14.29
CA ARG A 172 2.68 -2.78 -15.18
C ARG A 172 1.83 -1.53 -15.38
N THR A 173 1.57 -1.16 -16.64
CA THR A 173 0.78 0.03 -16.98
C THR A 173 -0.54 -0.35 -17.64
N THR A 174 -1.63 0.26 -17.15
CA THR A 174 -2.98 0.17 -17.69
C THR A 174 -3.45 1.59 -18.03
N ARG A 175 -3.82 1.84 -19.29
CA ARG A 175 -4.36 3.12 -19.74
C ARG A 175 -5.85 2.96 -20.05
N VAL A 176 -6.68 3.67 -19.30
CA VAL A 176 -8.14 3.75 -19.54
C VAL A 176 -8.54 5.21 -19.35
N PRO A 177 -8.85 5.96 -20.42
CA PRO A 177 -9.23 7.36 -20.30
C PRO A 177 -10.35 7.56 -19.26
N PRO A 178 -10.24 8.56 -18.37
CA PRO A 178 -9.29 9.66 -18.39
C PRO A 178 -7.98 9.41 -17.62
N LEU A 179 -7.60 8.18 -17.30
CA LEU A 179 -6.44 7.88 -16.45
C LEU A 179 -5.42 6.90 -17.04
N VAL A 180 -4.18 7.06 -16.60
CA VAL A 180 -3.11 6.06 -16.74
C VAL A 180 -2.74 5.60 -15.34
N HIS A 181 -2.74 4.29 -15.13
CA HIS A 181 -2.36 3.66 -13.88
C HIS A 181 -1.15 2.77 -14.12
N THR A 182 -0.05 3.03 -13.43
CA THR A 182 1.11 2.16 -13.40
C THR A 182 1.30 1.63 -11.99
N LEU A 183 1.64 0.36 -11.85
CA LEU A 183 1.82 -0.30 -10.57
C LEU A 183 3.08 -1.17 -10.57
N HIS A 184 3.70 -1.31 -9.41
CA HIS A 184 4.86 -2.16 -9.19
C HIS A 184 4.85 -2.70 -7.76
N CYS A 185 5.28 -3.94 -7.57
CA CYS A 185 5.28 -4.62 -6.28
C CYS A 185 6.61 -5.35 -6.07
N VAL A 186 7.13 -5.29 -4.85
CA VAL A 186 8.33 -6.01 -4.42
C VAL A 186 8.06 -6.72 -3.09
N ASP A 187 8.74 -7.84 -2.90
CA ASP A 187 8.79 -8.51 -1.61
C ASP A 187 9.80 -7.80 -0.70
N ILE A 188 9.40 -7.45 0.53
CA ILE A 188 10.29 -6.81 1.50
C ILE A 188 11.45 -7.75 1.87
N ALA A 189 11.26 -9.07 1.80
CA ALA A 189 12.33 -10.03 1.99
C ALA A 189 13.45 -9.88 0.95
N ALA A 190 13.16 -9.40 -0.27
CA ALA A 190 14.16 -9.14 -1.28
C ALA A 190 15.02 -7.89 -0.99
N LEU A 191 14.54 -6.99 -0.12
CA LEU A 191 15.17 -5.69 0.16
C LEU A 191 16.31 -5.80 1.19
N THR A 192 17.18 -6.79 1.06
CA THR A 192 18.15 -7.19 2.10
C THR A 192 19.23 -6.17 2.40
N GLN A 193 19.49 -5.24 1.47
CA GLN A 193 20.47 -4.17 1.60
C GLN A 193 19.83 -2.80 1.29
N PRO A 194 20.35 -1.69 1.85
CA PRO A 194 19.82 -0.36 1.56
C PRO A 194 19.72 -0.01 0.07
N GLU A 195 20.70 -0.42 -0.74
CA GLU A 195 20.73 -0.20 -2.19
C GLU A 195 19.62 -0.95 -2.94
N SER A 196 19.27 -2.16 -2.47
CA SER A 196 18.24 -2.98 -3.12
C SER A 196 16.86 -2.34 -3.09
N LEU A 197 16.57 -1.51 -2.07
CA LEU A 197 15.35 -0.71 -2.04
C LEU A 197 15.33 0.31 -3.18
N ARG A 198 16.44 1.01 -3.41
CA ARG A 198 16.51 2.01 -4.49
C ARG A 198 16.36 1.32 -5.84
N GLU A 199 17.20 0.33 -6.11
CA GLU A 199 17.25 -0.35 -7.41
C GLU A 199 15.92 -1.06 -7.76
N LEU A 200 15.33 -1.78 -6.80
CA LEU A 200 14.17 -2.64 -7.08
C LEU A 200 12.84 -1.90 -6.96
N PHE A 201 12.75 -0.83 -6.17
CA PHE A 201 11.47 -0.19 -5.83
C PHE A 201 11.40 1.28 -6.21
N VAL A 202 12.41 2.08 -5.88
CA VAL A 202 12.37 3.55 -6.04
C VAL A 202 12.78 3.99 -7.44
N ASP A 203 13.88 3.50 -7.97
CA ASP A 203 14.43 3.90 -9.27
C ASP A 203 13.44 3.61 -10.43
N PRO A 204 12.73 2.45 -10.47
CA PRO A 204 11.70 2.22 -11.48
C PRO A 204 10.60 3.28 -11.46
N LEU A 205 10.20 3.76 -10.28
CA LEU A 205 9.22 4.84 -10.15
C LEU A 205 9.80 6.17 -10.62
N VAL A 206 10.99 6.54 -10.15
CA VAL A 206 11.66 7.80 -10.50
C VAL A 206 11.87 7.91 -12.01
N GLU A 207 12.26 6.81 -12.66
CA GLU A 207 12.39 6.77 -14.11
C GLU A 207 11.06 7.04 -14.82
N LEU A 208 9.96 6.43 -14.36
CA LEU A 208 8.63 6.69 -14.91
C LEU A 208 8.18 8.13 -14.70
N LEU A 209 8.41 8.69 -13.51
CA LEU A 209 8.04 10.07 -13.17
C LEU A 209 8.82 11.11 -13.99
N ARG A 210 10.04 10.80 -14.44
CA ARG A 210 10.84 11.68 -15.31
C ARG A 210 10.42 11.64 -16.77
N ARG A 211 9.78 10.55 -17.23
CA ARG A 211 9.36 10.35 -18.63
C ARG A 211 8.01 10.98 -18.95
N GLY A 212 7.16 11.21 -17.95
CA GLY A 212 5.76 11.60 -18.12
C GLY A 212 5.47 13.03 -17.73
#